data_AF-A0A964QE05-F1
#
_entry.id   AF-A0A964QE05-F1
#
_cell.length_a   1.000
_cell.length_b   1.000
_cell.length_c   1.000
_cell.angle_alpha   90.00
_cell.angle_beta   90.00
_cell.angle_gamma   90.00
#
_symmetry.space_group_name_H-M   'P 1'
#
loop_
_entity.id
_entity.type
_entity.pdbx_description
1 polymer ?
#
loop_
_entity_poly.entity_id
_entity_poly.type
_entity_poly.pdbx_seq_one_letter_code
_entity_poly.pdbx_strand_id
1 'polypeptide(L)'
;MNAHADTSMTQTRRIPAGSALAALTALLLAGCDVTNPGPVQDQFLDLAEAHQALVNGSPAALSGALGNIAIIGAHAAREVFPTGETSGCCSAAQQAGSLLSNGSNGAGVVPWSGAQQSRWIAEDAIKRFTALGAGKVNASTFAQAYLWAGYANRTLGENFCDAVFDGGPKEANAKYFERALAHFSKAIETGSGNDKVAGYAGRASVRVWLKDWAGAVSDAQQVPIGFVQQLITDIAAPATRNEIYYINANAPYRSYSGFQTWYKGYYDSTGDPRVPWATDARFPNGNATLSGYGPVPWSFQQKFTANNSPIRVSTGREMVLIRAEALLNAGNFQGAMTLINGLRTVLASRTTNQPLAPWTAANITDAWTFLKRERGIELYLEGRRLGDIRRWDENKTPGVLDWPNFEALSSLFRSNPPSKCFPIPDNEIETNVNF
;
A
#
# COMPACT_ATOMS: atom_id res chain seq x y z
N MET A 1 -6.09 -56.11 36.92
CA MET A 1 -5.26 -56.38 38.13
C MET A 1 -3.83 -56.66 37.67
N ASN A 2 -2.86 -56.03 38.36
CA ASN A 2 -1.39 -56.09 38.20
C ASN A 2 -0.84 -57.53 38.39
N ALA A 3 0.44 -57.93 38.25
CA ALA A 3 1.76 -57.29 38.20
C ALA A 3 2.88 -58.32 37.80
N HIS A 4 4.11 -57.82 37.55
CA HIS A 4 5.45 -58.41 37.83
C HIS A 4 5.94 -59.66 37.02
N ALA A 5 7.22 -59.92 36.73
CA ALA A 5 8.54 -59.37 37.10
C ALA A 5 9.66 -59.82 36.11
N ASP A 6 10.82 -59.17 36.28
CA ASP A 6 12.15 -59.24 35.63
C ASP A 6 13.01 -60.51 35.88
N THR A 7 14.01 -60.79 35.04
CA THR A 7 15.32 -61.39 35.45
C THR A 7 16.41 -61.28 34.35
N SER A 8 17.66 -61.03 34.76
CA SER A 8 18.84 -60.70 33.92
C SER A 8 20.04 -61.68 34.08
N MET A 9 21.18 -61.33 33.44
CA MET A 9 22.58 -61.83 33.54
C MET A 9 22.98 -62.90 32.50
N THR A 10 24.19 -62.99 31.90
CA THR A 10 25.55 -62.36 31.95
C THR A 10 26.29 -62.94 30.70
N GLN A 11 27.38 -62.44 30.09
CA GLN A 11 28.78 -62.34 30.56
C GLN A 11 29.67 -61.95 29.35
N THR A 12 30.81 -61.27 29.58
CA THR A 12 31.80 -60.81 28.58
C THR A 12 33.10 -61.63 28.64
N ARG A 13 33.81 -61.85 27.51
CA ARG A 13 35.28 -62.07 27.48
C ARG A 13 35.90 -61.83 26.07
N ARG A 14 37.11 -61.25 26.07
CA ARG A 14 37.98 -60.84 24.93
C ARG A 14 39.04 -61.90 24.62
N ILE A 15 39.53 -62.01 23.37
CA ILE A 15 40.95 -62.34 22.98
C ILE A 15 41.30 -61.69 21.60
N PRO A 16 42.51 -61.14 21.38
CA PRO A 16 42.99 -60.52 20.14
C PRO A 16 43.98 -61.39 19.32
N ALA A 17 44.07 -61.15 18.00
CA ALA A 17 45.20 -61.34 17.07
C ALA A 17 44.60 -61.22 15.65
N GLY A 18 44.97 -60.28 14.78
CA GLY A 18 46.28 -60.13 14.17
C GLY A 18 46.09 -60.09 12.64
N SER A 19 46.31 -58.90 12.06
CA SER A 19 46.77 -58.67 10.68
C SER A 19 45.88 -59.06 9.49
N ALA A 20 45.10 -58.09 9.00
CA ALA A 20 44.85 -57.91 7.57
C ALA A 20 44.82 -56.41 7.25
N LEU A 21 45.99 -55.89 6.87
CA LEU A 21 46.21 -54.54 6.41
C LEU A 21 45.98 -54.50 4.89
N ALA A 22 44.87 -53.94 4.44
CA ALA A 22 44.76 -53.10 3.24
C ALA A 22 43.29 -52.82 2.89
N ALA A 23 42.98 -51.54 2.73
CA ALA A 23 41.79 -50.99 2.09
C ALA A 23 40.44 -51.14 2.84
N LEU A 24 40.20 -50.28 3.84
CA LEU A 24 39.00 -49.42 3.93
C LEU A 24 39.03 -48.64 5.25
N THR A 25 39.69 -47.47 5.28
CA THR A 25 39.37 -46.42 6.26
C THR A 25 40.00 -45.10 5.84
N ALA A 26 39.40 -44.50 4.80
CA ALA A 26 39.28 -43.06 4.74
C ALA A 26 37.78 -42.77 4.88
N LEU A 27 37.23 -42.98 6.09
CA LEU A 27 36.05 -42.25 6.51
C LEU A 27 36.50 -40.80 6.72
N LEU A 28 36.65 -40.12 5.60
CA LEU A 28 36.65 -38.67 5.51
C LEU A 28 35.36 -38.24 6.17
N LEU A 29 35.52 -37.46 7.24
CA LEU A 29 34.70 -36.32 7.60
C LEU A 29 33.69 -35.98 6.49
N ALA A 30 32.54 -36.65 6.52
CA ALA A 30 31.34 -36.11 5.91
C ALA A 30 30.95 -34.96 6.82
N GLY A 31 31.65 -33.83 6.65
CA GLY A 31 31.01 -32.56 6.88
C GLY A 31 29.69 -32.65 6.14
N CYS A 32 28.60 -32.61 6.88
CA CYS A 32 27.37 -32.11 6.31
C CYS A 32 27.71 -30.69 5.85
N ASP A 33 28.25 -30.55 4.64
CA ASP A 33 28.10 -29.35 3.86
C ASP A 33 26.60 -29.28 3.60
N VAL A 34 25.88 -28.79 4.61
CA VAL A 34 24.68 -28.03 4.36
C VAL A 34 25.21 -26.85 3.56
N THR A 35 25.19 -27.02 2.24
CA THR A 35 25.08 -25.88 1.35
C THR A 35 23.84 -25.18 1.87
N ASN A 36 24.05 -24.13 2.66
CA ASN A 36 23.01 -23.13 2.87
C ASN A 36 22.42 -22.93 1.48
N PRO A 37 21.09 -23.10 1.24
CA PRO A 37 20.50 -22.75 -0.04
C PRO A 37 20.65 -21.22 -0.15
N GLY A 38 21.87 -20.80 -0.46
CA GLY A 38 22.36 -19.46 -0.32
C GLY A 38 21.73 -18.56 -1.37
N PRO A 39 22.14 -17.30 -1.43
CA PRO A 39 21.63 -16.37 -2.43
C PRO A 39 21.68 -17.01 -3.82
N VAL A 40 20.54 -16.98 -4.52
CA VAL A 40 20.48 -17.35 -5.94
C VAL A 40 21.62 -16.61 -6.64
N GLN A 41 22.53 -17.35 -7.28
CA GLN A 41 23.65 -16.71 -7.98
C GLN A 41 23.09 -15.75 -9.02
N ASP A 42 23.69 -14.57 -9.12
CA ASP A 42 23.17 -13.48 -9.96
C ASP A 42 22.88 -13.92 -11.39
N GLN A 43 23.76 -14.75 -11.96
CA GLN A 43 23.62 -15.34 -13.29
C GLN A 43 22.37 -16.22 -13.49
N PHE A 44 21.80 -16.80 -12.43
CA PHE A 44 20.57 -17.58 -12.53
C PHE A 44 19.31 -16.71 -12.65
N LEU A 45 19.41 -15.41 -12.36
CA LEU A 45 18.32 -14.46 -12.55
C LEU A 45 18.09 -14.11 -14.03
N ASP A 46 19.07 -14.41 -14.88
CA ASP A 46 18.99 -14.18 -16.33
C ASP A 46 18.22 -15.28 -17.07
N LEU A 47 18.01 -16.43 -16.43
CA LEU A 47 17.29 -17.57 -16.98
C LEU A 47 15.80 -17.24 -17.18
N ALA A 48 15.22 -17.72 -18.28
CA ALA A 48 13.82 -17.42 -18.65
C ALA A 48 12.83 -17.83 -17.56
N GLU A 49 13.13 -18.91 -16.83
CA GLU A 49 12.36 -19.44 -15.72
C GLU A 49 12.32 -18.50 -14.51
N ALA A 50 13.31 -17.61 -14.37
CA ALA A 50 13.41 -16.66 -13.26
C ALA A 50 12.68 -15.34 -13.54
N HIS A 51 12.43 -14.97 -14.81
CA HIS A 51 11.93 -13.64 -15.17
C HIS A 51 10.60 -13.28 -14.50
N GLN A 52 9.63 -14.20 -14.48
CA GLN A 52 8.34 -13.92 -13.84
C GLN A 52 8.48 -13.80 -12.32
N ALA A 53 9.35 -14.59 -11.70
CA ALA A 53 9.59 -14.52 -10.27
C ALA A 53 10.22 -13.17 -9.86
N LEU A 54 11.17 -12.66 -10.66
CA LEU A 54 11.75 -11.33 -10.48
C LEU A 54 10.67 -10.24 -10.53
N VAL A 55 9.80 -10.29 -11.54
CA VAL A 55 8.70 -9.33 -11.70
C VAL A 55 7.74 -9.39 -10.52
N ASN A 56 7.42 -10.58 -10.02
CA ASN A 56 6.51 -10.77 -8.89
C ASN A 56 7.09 -10.26 -7.55
N GLY A 57 8.40 -10.12 -7.43
CA GLY A 57 9.03 -9.59 -6.22
C GLY A 57 8.66 -8.13 -5.92
N SER A 58 8.52 -7.31 -6.97
CA SER A 58 8.18 -5.89 -6.81
C SER A 58 6.78 -5.65 -6.22
N PRO A 59 5.68 -6.23 -6.75
CA PRO A 59 4.36 -6.06 -6.14
C PRO A 59 4.26 -6.71 -4.75
N ALA A 60 5.01 -7.79 -4.47
CA ALA A 60 5.06 -8.36 -3.13
C ALA A 60 5.62 -7.35 -2.10
N ALA A 61 6.76 -6.74 -2.40
CA ALA A 61 7.33 -5.68 -1.57
C ALA A 61 6.40 -4.45 -1.48
N LEU A 62 5.75 -4.08 -2.59
CA LEU A 62 4.82 -2.95 -2.60
C LEU A 62 3.58 -3.21 -1.75
N SER A 63 3.07 -4.43 -1.70
CA SER A 63 1.88 -4.79 -0.92
C SER A 63 2.09 -4.48 0.56
N GLY A 64 3.20 -4.96 1.14
CA GLY A 64 3.55 -4.69 2.53
C GLY A 64 3.77 -3.20 2.81
N ALA A 65 4.45 -2.51 1.89
CA ALA A 65 4.69 -1.07 2.01
C ALA A 65 3.39 -0.25 1.94
N LEU A 66 2.56 -0.48 0.92
CA LEU A 66 1.33 0.26 0.70
C LEU A 66 0.33 0.08 1.83
N GLY A 67 0.22 -1.13 2.40
CA GLY A 67 -0.65 -1.35 3.58
C GLY A 67 -0.27 -0.44 4.75
N ASN A 68 1.03 -0.32 5.04
CA ASN A 68 1.55 0.56 6.09
C ASN A 68 1.42 2.05 5.75
N ILE A 69 1.75 2.44 4.50
CA ILE A 69 1.53 3.81 3.99
C ILE A 69 0.06 4.19 4.13
N ALA A 70 -0.84 3.30 3.75
CA ALA A 70 -2.27 3.54 3.76
C ALA A 70 -2.79 3.79 5.17
N ILE A 71 -2.43 2.95 6.14
CA ILE A 71 -2.97 3.10 7.50
C ILE A 71 -2.34 4.25 8.29
N ILE A 72 -1.03 4.44 8.18
CA ILE A 72 -0.37 5.58 8.83
C ILE A 72 -0.81 6.89 8.16
N GLY A 73 -0.91 6.89 6.83
CA GLY A 73 -1.44 8.02 6.06
C GLY A 73 -2.91 8.30 6.36
N ALA A 74 -3.71 7.28 6.66
CA ALA A 74 -5.13 7.44 7.04
C ALA A 74 -5.31 8.21 8.36
N HIS A 75 -4.39 8.08 9.32
CA HIS A 75 -4.40 8.91 10.54
C HIS A 75 -4.17 10.38 10.23
N ALA A 76 -3.14 10.69 9.42
CA ALA A 76 -2.84 12.04 8.97
C ALA A 76 -3.97 12.62 8.08
N ALA A 77 -4.55 11.78 7.22
CA ALA A 77 -5.65 12.17 6.35
C ALA A 77 -7.01 12.27 7.06
N ARG A 78 -7.09 11.90 8.36
CA ARG A 78 -8.32 11.83 9.17
C ARG A 78 -9.37 10.83 8.63
N GLU A 79 -8.92 9.79 7.92
CA GLU A 79 -9.78 8.69 7.46
C GLU A 79 -10.17 7.74 8.59
N VAL A 80 -9.33 7.65 9.63
CA VAL A 80 -9.53 6.80 10.80
C VAL A 80 -9.26 7.58 12.09
N PHE A 81 -9.84 7.10 13.20
CA PHE A 81 -9.59 7.61 14.54
C PHE A 81 -8.77 6.60 15.35
N PRO A 82 -7.72 7.04 16.07
CA PRO A 82 -6.86 6.13 16.81
C PRO A 82 -7.53 5.58 18.07
N THR A 83 -7.51 4.26 18.25
CA THR A 83 -7.92 3.67 19.54
C THR A 83 -6.81 3.78 20.57
N GLY A 84 -5.57 4.06 20.15
CA GLY A 84 -4.41 4.20 21.03
C GLY A 84 -3.57 2.94 21.16
N GLU A 85 -3.84 1.92 20.35
CA GLU A 85 -3.00 0.74 20.30
C GLU A 85 -1.75 1.06 19.47
N THR A 86 -0.56 0.99 20.08
CA THR A 86 0.73 1.34 19.46
C THR A 86 1.56 0.14 19.00
N SER A 87 1.20 -1.09 19.37
CA SER A 87 1.94 -2.32 19.03
C SER A 87 1.62 -2.85 17.63
N GLY A 88 0.38 -2.66 17.17
CA GLY A 88 -0.09 -3.02 15.83
C GLY A 88 0.04 -1.89 14.81
N CYS A 89 0.35 -0.67 15.26
CA CYS A 89 0.67 0.44 14.36
C CYS A 89 1.88 1.22 14.90
N CYS A 90 1.63 2.47 15.19
CA CYS A 90 2.54 3.57 15.05
C CYS A 90 2.46 4.39 16.34
N SER A 91 3.41 5.29 16.54
CA SER A 91 3.48 6.12 17.75
C SER A 91 2.20 6.94 17.97
N ALA A 92 1.97 7.39 19.21
CA ALA A 92 0.86 8.28 19.54
C ALA A 92 0.83 9.55 18.67
N ALA A 93 2.01 10.08 18.30
CA ALA A 93 2.13 11.23 17.41
C ALA A 93 1.64 10.91 15.98
N GLN A 94 2.02 9.76 15.43
CA GLN A 94 1.56 9.32 14.10
C GLN A 94 0.08 8.98 14.09
N GLN A 95 -0.43 8.35 15.16
CA GLN A 95 -1.85 8.13 15.38
C GLN A 95 -2.65 9.44 15.44
N ALA A 96 -2.04 10.50 15.96
CA ALA A 96 -2.59 11.84 15.96
C ALA A 96 -2.45 12.57 14.61
N GLY A 97 -1.68 12.02 13.66
CA GLY A 97 -1.50 12.52 12.30
C GLY A 97 -0.12 13.11 11.99
N SER A 98 0.78 13.21 12.98
CA SER A 98 2.14 13.73 12.77
C SER A 98 3.06 12.63 12.28
N LEU A 99 3.44 12.68 11.00
CA LEU A 99 4.35 11.73 10.37
C LEU A 99 5.80 12.11 10.68
N LEU A 100 6.53 11.18 11.31
CA LEU A 100 7.88 11.40 11.85
C LEU A 100 8.95 10.69 11.02
N SER A 101 10.17 11.24 11.00
CA SER A 101 11.33 10.71 10.28
C SER A 101 12.06 9.59 11.04
N ASN A 102 11.90 9.53 12.36
CA ASN A 102 12.60 8.59 13.26
C ASN A 102 12.20 7.11 13.13
N GLY A 103 11.56 6.72 12.01
CA GLY A 103 11.35 5.34 11.59
C GLY A 103 10.56 4.45 12.55
N SER A 104 10.09 4.99 13.67
CA SER A 104 9.54 4.24 14.80
C SER A 104 8.07 3.90 14.56
N ASN A 105 7.82 2.97 13.64
CA ASN A 105 6.57 2.22 13.63
C ASN A 105 6.76 1.01 14.55
N GLY A 106 5.81 0.77 15.45
CA GLY A 106 5.86 -0.23 16.53
C GLY A 106 5.92 -1.69 16.11
N ALA A 107 6.38 -2.01 14.89
CA ALA A 107 6.50 -3.37 14.37
C ALA A 107 7.67 -3.58 13.38
N GLY A 108 8.66 -2.66 13.30
CA GLY A 108 9.89 -2.88 12.51
C GLY A 108 9.74 -2.74 10.98
N VAL A 109 8.63 -2.19 10.48
CA VAL A 109 8.43 -1.88 9.05
C VAL A 109 8.51 -0.37 8.82
N VAL A 110 9.44 0.07 7.97
CA VAL A 110 9.51 1.45 7.49
C VAL A 110 8.83 1.52 6.11
N PRO A 111 7.68 2.20 5.97
CA PRO A 111 6.92 2.28 4.72
C PRO A 111 7.78 2.71 3.52
N TRP A 112 8.78 3.55 3.78
CA TRP A 112 9.74 4.01 2.80
C TRP A 112 10.61 2.87 2.25
N SER A 113 11.26 2.07 3.11
CA SER A 113 12.20 1.04 2.65
C SER A 113 11.52 -0.03 1.81
N GLY A 114 10.31 -0.45 2.19
CA GLY A 114 9.52 -1.41 1.39
C GLY A 114 9.13 -0.85 0.02
N ALA A 115 8.72 0.41 -0.05
CA ALA A 115 8.37 1.05 -1.31
C ALA A 115 9.61 1.29 -2.21
N GLN A 116 10.75 1.68 -1.62
CA GLN A 116 12.03 1.80 -2.33
C GLN A 116 12.53 0.43 -2.82
N GLN A 117 12.37 -0.62 -2.01
CA GLN A 117 12.71 -1.99 -2.41
C GLN A 117 11.85 -2.45 -3.59
N SER A 118 10.54 -2.19 -3.56
CA SER A 118 9.65 -2.48 -4.68
C SER A 118 10.10 -1.77 -5.96
N ARG A 119 10.45 -0.47 -5.87
CA ARG A 119 10.99 0.31 -6.98
C ARG A 119 12.28 -0.32 -7.51
N TRP A 120 13.24 -0.58 -6.64
CA TRP A 120 14.54 -1.13 -7.02
C TRP A 120 14.41 -2.49 -7.70
N ILE A 121 13.60 -3.42 -7.15
CA ILE A 121 13.38 -4.75 -7.75
C ILE A 121 12.85 -4.63 -9.18
N ALA A 122 11.84 -3.78 -9.42
CA ALA A 122 11.28 -3.64 -10.75
C ALA A 122 12.25 -2.98 -11.74
N GLU A 123 12.97 -1.94 -11.30
CA GLU A 123 13.95 -1.24 -12.14
C GLU A 123 15.19 -2.08 -12.43
N ASP A 124 15.61 -2.93 -11.48
CA ASP A 124 16.69 -3.90 -11.69
C ASP A 124 16.27 -5.00 -12.68
N ALA A 125 15.05 -5.54 -12.54
CA ALA A 125 14.51 -6.48 -13.50
C ALA A 125 14.47 -5.89 -14.92
N ILE A 126 14.06 -4.62 -15.08
CA ILE A 126 14.09 -3.92 -16.36
C ILE A 126 15.51 -3.80 -16.92
N LYS A 127 16.50 -3.42 -16.09
CA LYS A 127 17.90 -3.32 -16.50
C LYS A 127 18.41 -4.67 -17.02
N ARG A 128 18.15 -5.75 -16.28
CA ARG A 128 18.52 -7.13 -16.67
C ARG A 128 17.85 -7.55 -17.97
N PHE A 129 16.53 -7.42 -18.05
CA PHE A 129 15.77 -7.80 -19.25
C PHE A 129 16.21 -7.03 -20.50
N THR A 130 16.60 -5.78 -20.33
CA THR A 130 17.18 -4.96 -21.42
C THR A 130 18.54 -5.52 -21.84
N ALA A 131 19.40 -5.89 -20.90
CA ALA A 131 20.74 -6.43 -21.17
C ALA A 131 20.70 -7.80 -21.89
N LEU A 132 19.68 -8.62 -21.65
CA LEU A 132 19.47 -9.88 -22.38
C LEU A 132 19.20 -9.67 -23.88
N GLY A 133 18.69 -8.51 -24.26
CA GLY A 133 18.38 -8.15 -25.64
C GLY A 133 16.97 -8.51 -26.09
N ALA A 134 16.60 -8.00 -27.27
CA ALA A 134 15.24 -8.11 -27.79
C ALA A 134 14.79 -9.57 -27.98
N GLY A 135 13.54 -9.86 -27.60
CA GLY A 135 12.92 -11.18 -27.78
C GLY A 135 13.34 -12.25 -26.77
N LYS A 136 14.23 -11.94 -25.81
CA LYS A 136 14.65 -12.89 -24.76
C LYS A 136 13.69 -12.98 -23.57
N VAL A 137 12.88 -11.94 -23.36
CA VAL A 137 11.88 -11.87 -22.29
C VAL A 137 10.49 -11.80 -22.91
N ASN A 138 9.53 -12.53 -22.34
CA ASN A 138 8.14 -12.44 -22.76
C ASN A 138 7.64 -10.97 -22.64
N ALA A 139 6.95 -10.48 -23.67
CA ALA A 139 6.49 -9.09 -23.72
C ALA A 139 5.56 -8.72 -22.54
N SER A 140 4.69 -9.62 -22.10
CA SER A 140 3.83 -9.38 -20.93
C SER A 140 4.64 -9.31 -19.65
N THR A 141 5.58 -10.23 -19.41
CA THR A 141 6.49 -10.18 -18.26
C THR A 141 7.30 -8.88 -18.25
N PHE A 142 7.82 -8.44 -19.39
CA PHE A 142 8.57 -7.20 -19.48
C PHE A 142 7.67 -5.96 -19.25
N ALA A 143 6.45 -5.96 -19.81
CA ALA A 143 5.48 -4.91 -19.55
C ALA A 143 5.10 -4.83 -18.06
N GLN A 144 4.93 -5.97 -17.39
CA GLN A 144 4.65 -6.04 -15.95
C GLN A 144 5.81 -5.48 -15.11
N ALA A 145 7.07 -5.70 -15.51
CA ALA A 145 8.22 -5.07 -14.86
C ALA A 145 8.10 -3.53 -14.90
N TYR A 146 7.81 -2.97 -16.08
CA TYR A 146 7.55 -1.54 -16.24
C TYR A 146 6.33 -1.06 -15.46
N LEU A 147 5.24 -1.83 -15.42
CA LEU A 147 4.06 -1.47 -14.64
C LEU A 147 4.38 -1.32 -13.16
N TRP A 148 5.06 -2.31 -12.58
CA TRP A 148 5.37 -2.28 -11.15
C TRP A 148 6.43 -1.24 -10.80
N ALA A 149 7.40 -0.96 -11.68
CA ALA A 149 8.28 0.19 -11.55
C ALA A 149 7.49 1.51 -11.54
N GLY A 150 6.50 1.65 -12.43
CA GLY A 150 5.61 2.81 -12.48
C GLY A 150 4.77 2.97 -11.20
N TYR A 151 4.15 1.89 -10.72
CA TYR A 151 3.34 1.91 -9.50
C TYR A 151 4.17 2.17 -8.24
N ALA A 152 5.36 1.58 -8.12
CA ALA A 152 6.26 1.83 -7.00
C ALA A 152 6.67 3.32 -6.94
N ASN A 153 7.15 3.87 -8.07
CA ASN A 153 7.49 5.28 -8.16
C ASN A 153 6.28 6.19 -7.88
N ARG A 154 5.09 5.89 -8.41
CA ARG A 154 3.89 6.67 -8.10
C ARG A 154 3.54 6.63 -6.61
N THR A 155 3.57 5.47 -5.97
CA THR A 155 3.27 5.32 -4.54
C THR A 155 4.24 6.16 -3.69
N LEU A 156 5.53 6.11 -4.03
CA LEU A 156 6.57 6.95 -3.41
C LEU A 156 6.28 8.45 -3.63
N GLY A 157 6.01 8.82 -4.89
CA GLY A 157 5.66 10.17 -5.29
C GLY A 157 4.47 10.72 -4.51
N GLU A 158 3.37 9.97 -4.43
CA GLU A 158 2.12 10.39 -3.78
C GLU A 158 2.25 10.57 -2.26
N ASN A 159 3.18 9.87 -1.61
CA ASN A 159 3.19 9.78 -0.15
C ASN A 159 4.42 10.42 0.51
N PHE A 160 5.59 10.45 -0.11
CA PHE A 160 6.83 10.96 0.50
C PHE A 160 7.13 12.40 0.10
N CYS A 161 7.73 13.18 0.99
CA CYS A 161 7.96 14.62 0.78
C CYS A 161 9.03 14.92 -0.26
N ASP A 162 10.08 14.10 -0.32
CA ASP A 162 11.23 14.26 -1.20
C ASP A 162 11.55 12.93 -1.89
N ALA A 163 12.38 12.98 -2.93
CA ALA A 163 12.83 11.79 -3.65
C ALA A 163 14.29 11.46 -3.36
N VAL A 164 14.60 10.17 -3.29
CA VAL A 164 15.97 9.66 -3.16
C VAL A 164 16.09 8.38 -3.97
N PHE A 165 17.13 8.29 -4.78
CA PHE A 165 17.37 7.15 -5.67
C PHE A 165 18.77 6.59 -5.44
N ASP A 166 18.83 5.30 -5.12
CA ASP A 166 20.04 4.47 -5.16
C ASP A 166 21.29 5.10 -4.49
N GLY A 167 21.10 5.66 -3.29
CA GLY A 167 22.16 6.33 -2.52
C GLY A 167 22.58 7.70 -3.05
N GLY A 168 21.84 8.27 -4.01
CA GLY A 168 22.04 9.63 -4.52
C GLY A 168 21.55 10.72 -3.57
N PRO A 169 21.73 12.01 -3.93
CA PRO A 169 21.30 13.13 -3.10
C PRO A 169 19.77 13.22 -2.99
N LYS A 170 19.31 14.02 -2.02
CA LYS A 170 17.91 14.41 -1.93
C LYS A 170 17.48 15.20 -3.17
N GLU A 171 16.41 14.76 -3.82
CA GLU A 171 15.81 15.39 -4.99
C GLU A 171 14.37 15.84 -4.73
N ALA A 172 13.85 16.69 -5.63
CA ALA A 172 12.45 17.08 -5.61
C ALA A 172 11.52 15.87 -5.82
N ASN A 173 10.42 15.79 -5.06
CA ASN A 173 9.43 14.72 -5.15
C ASN A 173 8.92 14.45 -6.58
N ALA A 174 8.84 15.49 -7.42
CA ALA A 174 8.43 15.39 -8.82
C ALA A 174 9.21 14.32 -9.62
N LYS A 175 10.45 14.00 -9.23
CA LYS A 175 11.29 12.99 -9.87
C LYS A 175 10.69 11.59 -9.84
N TYR A 176 9.96 11.24 -8.78
CA TYR A 176 9.21 9.97 -8.76
C TYR A 176 8.17 9.92 -9.88
N PHE A 177 7.46 11.01 -10.13
CA PHE A 177 6.45 11.08 -11.18
C PHE A 177 7.07 11.07 -12.59
N GLU A 178 8.20 11.75 -12.80
CA GLU A 178 8.94 11.69 -14.07
C GLU A 178 9.37 10.24 -14.41
N ARG A 179 9.90 9.51 -13.42
CA ARG A 179 10.25 8.09 -13.59
C ARG A 179 9.03 7.22 -13.86
N ALA A 180 7.96 7.40 -13.07
CA ALA A 180 6.72 6.65 -13.25
C ALA A 180 6.11 6.88 -14.64
N LEU A 181 6.15 8.10 -15.16
CA LEU A 181 5.68 8.47 -16.51
C LEU A 181 6.43 7.67 -17.59
N ALA A 182 7.75 7.59 -17.49
CA ALA A 182 8.59 6.84 -18.44
C ALA A 182 8.27 5.34 -18.39
N HIS A 183 8.18 4.77 -17.19
CA HIS A 183 7.88 3.36 -16.98
C HIS A 183 6.48 2.99 -17.51
N PHE A 184 5.44 3.76 -17.15
CA PHE A 184 4.10 3.49 -17.67
C PHE A 184 4.02 3.63 -19.20
N SER A 185 4.78 4.56 -19.80
CA SER A 185 4.85 4.66 -21.27
C SER A 185 5.45 3.41 -21.89
N LYS A 186 6.53 2.86 -21.32
CA LYS A 186 7.12 1.59 -21.76
C LYS A 186 6.20 0.39 -21.53
N ALA A 187 5.45 0.37 -20.43
CA ALA A 187 4.43 -0.64 -20.20
C ALA A 187 3.31 -0.61 -21.27
N ILE A 188 2.87 0.59 -21.69
CA ILE A 188 1.88 0.74 -22.76
C ILE A 188 2.45 0.30 -24.11
N GLU A 189 3.69 0.66 -24.42
CA GLU A 189 4.37 0.28 -25.67
C GLU A 189 4.57 -1.24 -25.78
N THR A 190 5.01 -1.87 -24.69
CA THR A 190 5.39 -3.29 -24.66
C THR A 190 4.19 -4.21 -24.39
N GLY A 191 3.23 -3.74 -23.59
CA GLY A 191 2.13 -4.54 -23.09
C GLY A 191 0.95 -4.67 -24.05
N SER A 192 0.02 -5.55 -23.68
CA SER A 192 -1.28 -5.72 -24.34
C SER A 192 -2.37 -6.02 -23.30
N GLY A 193 -3.64 -6.05 -23.71
CA GLY A 193 -4.75 -6.35 -22.81
C GLY A 193 -4.72 -5.51 -21.52
N ASN A 194 -4.87 -6.18 -20.37
CA ASN A 194 -4.90 -5.54 -19.06
C ASN A 194 -3.59 -4.84 -18.69
N ASP A 195 -2.43 -5.32 -19.13
CA ASP A 195 -1.14 -4.68 -18.85
C ASP A 195 -1.10 -3.27 -19.48
N LYS A 196 -1.56 -3.16 -20.73
CA LYS A 196 -1.64 -1.87 -21.44
C LYS A 196 -2.65 -0.94 -20.77
N VAL A 197 -3.81 -1.44 -20.36
CA VAL A 197 -4.85 -0.65 -19.68
C VAL A 197 -4.36 -0.17 -18.31
N ALA A 198 -3.67 -1.02 -17.55
CA ALA A 198 -3.02 -0.64 -16.30
C ALA A 198 -1.99 0.48 -16.50
N GLY A 199 -1.23 0.42 -17.60
CA GLY A 199 -0.28 1.44 -18.00
C GLY A 199 -0.96 2.79 -18.23
N TYR A 200 -2.08 2.82 -18.98
CA TYR A 200 -2.86 4.05 -19.15
C TYR A 200 -3.39 4.59 -17.82
N ALA A 201 -3.95 3.73 -16.95
CA ALA A 201 -4.50 4.17 -15.68
C ALA A 201 -3.44 4.75 -14.73
N GLY A 202 -2.27 4.09 -14.65
CA GLY A 202 -1.13 4.57 -13.90
C GLY A 202 -0.58 5.89 -14.44
N ARG A 203 -0.40 5.98 -15.76
CA ARG A 203 0.13 7.19 -16.41
C ARG A 203 -0.81 8.38 -16.30
N ALA A 204 -2.11 8.17 -16.42
CA ALA A 204 -3.11 9.23 -16.21
C ALA A 204 -2.94 9.87 -14.83
N SER A 205 -2.82 9.05 -13.78
CA SER A 205 -2.65 9.49 -12.39
C SER A 205 -1.37 10.31 -12.20
N VAL A 206 -0.25 9.83 -12.76
CA VAL A 206 1.05 10.51 -12.71
C VAL A 206 1.03 11.83 -13.48
N ARG A 207 0.38 11.87 -14.65
CA ARG A 207 0.21 13.11 -15.42
C ARG A 207 -0.55 14.18 -14.67
N VAL A 208 -1.48 13.80 -13.77
CA VAL A 208 -2.13 14.78 -12.90
C VAL A 208 -1.13 15.48 -11.97
N TRP A 209 -0.19 14.72 -11.39
CA TRP A 209 0.87 15.29 -10.55
C TRP A 209 1.84 16.19 -11.34
N LEU A 210 2.10 15.83 -12.60
CA LEU A 210 2.90 16.63 -13.53
C LEU A 210 2.11 17.78 -14.18
N LYS A 211 0.85 17.98 -13.81
CA LYS A 211 -0.07 19.01 -14.35
C LYS A 211 -0.34 18.89 -15.87
N ASP A 212 -0.04 17.74 -16.46
CA ASP A 212 -0.40 17.40 -17.84
C ASP A 212 -1.86 16.91 -17.90
N TRP A 213 -2.80 17.85 -17.77
CA TRP A 213 -4.23 17.54 -17.73
C TRP A 213 -4.76 16.97 -19.05
N ALA A 214 -4.25 17.44 -20.19
CA ALA A 214 -4.65 16.94 -21.50
C ALA A 214 -4.23 15.48 -21.68
N GLY A 215 -2.97 15.15 -21.36
CA GLY A 215 -2.49 13.78 -21.39
C GLY A 215 -3.17 12.89 -20.34
N ALA A 216 -3.48 13.43 -19.15
CA ALA A 216 -4.19 12.68 -18.12
C ALA A 216 -5.60 12.28 -18.58
N VAL A 217 -6.35 13.21 -19.18
CA VAL A 217 -7.68 12.93 -19.74
C VAL A 217 -7.60 11.93 -20.90
N SER A 218 -6.63 12.10 -21.80
CA SER A 218 -6.44 11.19 -22.94
C SER A 218 -6.18 9.75 -22.48
N ASP A 219 -5.30 9.56 -21.49
CA ASP A 219 -5.03 8.22 -20.95
C ASP A 219 -6.22 7.67 -20.16
N ALA A 220 -6.86 8.50 -19.33
CA ALA A 220 -8.03 8.12 -18.54
C ALA A 220 -9.20 7.61 -19.41
N GLN A 221 -9.36 8.15 -20.63
CA GLN A 221 -10.37 7.70 -21.59
C GLN A 221 -10.09 6.31 -22.19
N GLN A 222 -8.85 5.83 -22.13
CA GLN A 222 -8.48 4.48 -22.61
C GLN A 222 -8.82 3.38 -21.59
N VAL A 223 -9.29 3.75 -20.39
CA VAL A 223 -9.49 2.81 -19.28
C VAL A 223 -11.00 2.52 -19.12
N PRO A 224 -11.45 1.27 -19.32
CA PRO A 224 -12.84 0.88 -19.09
C PRO A 224 -13.27 1.14 -17.64
N ILE A 225 -14.53 1.55 -17.44
CA ILE A 225 -15.05 1.90 -16.10
C ILE A 225 -14.92 0.76 -15.07
N GLY A 226 -15.07 -0.49 -15.54
CA GLY A 226 -14.95 -1.69 -14.70
C GLY A 226 -13.51 -2.20 -14.48
N PHE A 227 -12.50 -1.54 -15.04
CA PHE A 227 -11.11 -1.95 -14.90
C PHE A 227 -10.62 -1.77 -13.45
N VAL A 228 -9.87 -2.76 -12.95
CA VAL A 228 -9.23 -2.74 -11.63
C VAL A 228 -7.83 -3.35 -11.74
N GLN A 229 -6.81 -2.57 -11.36
CA GLN A 229 -5.47 -3.06 -11.07
C GLN A 229 -5.29 -3.07 -9.55
N GLN A 230 -4.75 -4.17 -9.02
CA GLN A 230 -4.66 -4.39 -7.58
C GLN A 230 -3.36 -5.10 -7.19
N LEU A 231 -2.93 -4.84 -5.95
CA LEU A 231 -1.93 -5.64 -5.26
C LEU A 231 -2.62 -6.83 -4.62
N ILE A 232 -2.11 -8.03 -4.92
CA ILE A 232 -2.59 -9.26 -4.30
C ILE A 232 -1.95 -9.36 -2.92
N THR A 233 -2.79 -9.54 -1.92
CA THR A 233 -2.39 -9.74 -0.53
C THR A 233 -2.60 -11.19 -0.14
N ASP A 234 -1.73 -11.72 0.72
CA ASP A 234 -1.81 -13.11 1.16
C ASP A 234 -1.70 -13.22 2.68
N ILE A 235 -2.51 -14.10 3.27
CA ILE A 235 -2.43 -14.44 4.69
C ILE A 235 -1.23 -15.35 4.99
N ALA A 236 -0.84 -16.21 4.04
CA ALA A 236 0.26 -17.16 4.20
C ALA A 236 1.64 -16.48 4.15
N ALA A 237 1.71 -15.26 3.61
CA ALA A 237 2.90 -14.42 3.60
C ALA A 237 2.66 -13.16 4.45
N PRO A 238 3.01 -13.16 5.74
CA PRO A 238 2.74 -12.03 6.64
C PRO A 238 3.26 -10.67 6.15
N ALA A 239 4.27 -10.65 5.30
CA ALA A 239 4.84 -9.44 4.70
C ALA A 239 3.96 -8.83 3.58
N THR A 240 3.04 -9.59 2.99
CA THR A 240 2.18 -9.13 1.89
C THR A 240 0.69 -9.10 2.27
N ARG A 241 0.35 -9.43 3.52
CA ARG A 241 -1.04 -9.38 4.02
C ARG A 241 -1.62 -7.97 3.93
N ASN A 242 -2.94 -7.89 3.93
CA ASN A 242 -3.66 -6.64 4.07
C ASN A 242 -3.51 -6.10 5.51
N GLU A 243 -2.55 -5.21 5.71
CA GLU A 243 -2.26 -4.64 7.03
C GLU A 243 -3.41 -3.81 7.59
N ILE A 244 -4.17 -3.14 6.71
CA ILE A 244 -5.32 -2.33 7.08
C ILE A 244 -6.37 -3.19 7.80
N TYR A 245 -6.63 -4.40 7.29
CA TYR A 245 -7.50 -5.37 7.96
C TYR A 245 -6.83 -5.97 9.20
N TYR A 246 -5.59 -6.45 9.07
CA TYR A 246 -4.90 -7.19 10.13
C TYR A 246 -4.86 -6.42 11.45
N ILE A 247 -4.49 -5.14 11.41
CA ILE A 247 -4.34 -4.35 12.62
C ILE A 247 -5.68 -3.89 13.20
N ASN A 248 -6.73 -3.90 12.39
CA ASN A 248 -8.06 -3.55 12.88
C ASN A 248 -8.89 -4.74 13.30
N ALA A 249 -8.53 -5.97 12.93
CA ALA A 249 -9.27 -7.16 13.32
C ALA A 249 -9.36 -7.26 14.86
N ASN A 250 -10.38 -7.99 15.35
CA ASN A 250 -10.59 -8.17 16.79
C ASN A 250 -9.33 -8.68 17.51
N ALA A 251 -8.62 -9.61 16.87
CA ALA A 251 -7.27 -10.02 17.24
C ALA A 251 -6.37 -9.76 16.01
N PRO A 252 -5.21 -9.09 16.19
CA PRO A 252 -4.57 -8.85 17.48
C PRO A 252 -4.88 -7.51 18.17
N TYR A 253 -5.31 -6.47 17.43
CA TYR A 253 -5.08 -5.11 17.94
C TYR A 253 -6.27 -4.14 18.00
N ARG A 254 -7.29 -4.23 17.14
CA ARG A 254 -8.36 -3.20 17.08
C ARG A 254 -7.79 -1.77 17.10
N SER A 255 -6.73 -1.51 16.31
CA SER A 255 -5.87 -0.32 16.45
C SER A 255 -6.51 1.00 16.05
N TYR A 256 -7.60 0.99 15.30
CA TYR A 256 -8.28 2.20 14.87
C TYR A 256 -9.81 2.01 14.77
N SER A 257 -10.55 3.10 14.61
CA SER A 257 -12.00 3.12 14.54
C SER A 257 -12.48 4.15 13.53
N GLY A 258 -13.68 3.96 12.99
CA GLY A 258 -14.44 5.02 12.31
C GLY A 258 -15.04 6.05 13.28
N PHE A 259 -14.87 5.90 14.58
CA PHE A 259 -15.38 6.83 15.58
C PHE A 259 -14.91 8.26 15.31
N GLN A 260 -15.79 9.26 15.44
CA GLN A 260 -15.50 10.68 15.15
C GLN A 260 -15.04 11.00 13.70
N THR A 261 -14.98 10.03 12.78
CA THR A 261 -14.64 10.31 11.39
C THR A 261 -15.87 10.77 10.62
N TRP A 262 -15.66 11.60 9.60
CA TRP A 262 -16.72 11.96 8.66
C TRP A 262 -17.31 10.73 7.94
N TYR A 263 -16.45 9.77 7.60
CA TYR A 263 -16.82 8.54 6.87
C TYR A 263 -17.89 7.73 7.59
N LYS A 264 -17.81 7.63 8.92
CA LYS A 264 -18.81 6.92 9.72
C LYS A 264 -20.18 7.58 9.62
N GLY A 265 -20.28 8.89 9.88
CA GLY A 265 -21.55 9.63 9.77
C GLY A 265 -22.10 9.66 8.34
N TYR A 266 -21.21 9.69 7.34
CA TYR A 266 -21.59 9.58 5.95
C TYR A 266 -22.18 8.21 5.61
N TYR A 267 -21.57 7.10 6.07
CA TYR A 267 -22.16 5.78 5.90
C TYR A 267 -23.50 5.64 6.63
N ASP A 268 -23.61 6.16 7.86
CA ASP A 268 -24.85 6.10 8.65
C ASP A 268 -26.03 6.78 7.93
N SER A 269 -25.76 7.90 7.24
CA SER A 269 -26.78 8.67 6.52
C SER A 269 -27.09 8.15 5.12
N THR A 270 -26.13 7.51 4.43
CA THR A 270 -26.27 7.16 3.02
C THR A 270 -26.28 5.67 2.72
N GLY A 271 -25.67 4.86 3.59
CA GLY A 271 -25.39 3.45 3.34
C GLY A 271 -24.43 3.21 2.17
N ASP A 272 -23.57 4.16 1.79
CA ASP A 272 -22.66 4.01 0.65
C ASP A 272 -21.78 2.74 0.76
N PRO A 273 -21.86 1.81 -0.20
CA PRO A 273 -21.21 0.51 -0.11
C PRO A 273 -19.67 0.57 -0.15
N ARG A 274 -19.07 1.74 -0.42
CA ARG A 274 -17.62 1.93 -0.54
C ARG A 274 -16.91 2.21 0.78
N VAL A 275 -17.64 2.70 1.78
CA VAL A 275 -17.08 3.05 3.11
C VAL A 275 -17.84 2.39 4.29
N PRO A 276 -18.23 1.10 4.17
CA PRO A 276 -19.03 0.46 5.20
C PRO A 276 -18.23 0.28 6.49
N TRP A 277 -18.93 0.30 7.62
CA TRP A 277 -18.38 -0.03 8.94
C TRP A 277 -19.34 -0.93 9.72
N ALA A 278 -18.82 -1.64 10.72
CA ALA A 278 -19.59 -2.45 11.67
C ALA A 278 -19.03 -2.38 13.09
N THR A 279 -19.77 -2.94 14.05
CA THR A 279 -19.40 -3.08 15.46
C THR A 279 -19.60 -4.52 15.92
N ASP A 280 -18.92 -4.91 17.00
CA ASP A 280 -19.15 -6.18 17.70
C ASP A 280 -19.46 -5.90 19.17
N ALA A 281 -20.66 -6.25 19.62
CA ALA A 281 -21.09 -5.99 21.00
C ALA A 281 -20.24 -6.70 22.06
N ARG A 282 -19.52 -7.78 21.69
CA ARG A 282 -18.58 -8.47 22.58
C ARG A 282 -17.31 -7.66 22.83
N PHE A 283 -16.99 -6.74 21.91
CA PHE A 283 -15.78 -5.93 21.91
C PHE A 283 -16.14 -4.47 21.62
N PRO A 284 -16.81 -3.78 22.55
CA PRO A 284 -17.41 -2.46 22.29
C PRO A 284 -16.37 -1.36 22.07
N ASN A 285 -15.14 -1.54 22.56
CA ASN A 285 -14.07 -0.55 22.51
C ASN A 285 -12.83 -1.09 21.80
N GLY A 286 -11.97 -0.17 21.36
CA GLY A 286 -10.63 -0.50 20.89
C GLY A 286 -9.78 -1.14 21.99
N ASN A 287 -8.63 -1.70 21.61
CA ASN A 287 -7.82 -2.49 22.55
C ASN A 287 -6.98 -1.65 23.52
N ALA A 288 -6.95 -0.33 23.35
CA ALA A 288 -6.16 0.60 24.16
C ALA A 288 -6.86 1.96 24.24
N THR A 289 -6.17 2.96 24.77
CA THR A 289 -6.65 4.35 24.87
C THR A 289 -5.45 5.28 25.02
N LEU A 290 -5.37 6.37 24.23
CA LEU A 290 -4.43 7.45 24.49
C LEU A 290 -5.04 8.47 25.46
N SER A 291 -4.16 9.24 26.12
CA SER A 291 -4.59 10.30 27.02
C SER A 291 -5.38 11.40 26.29
N GLY A 292 -6.41 11.91 26.96
CA GLY A 292 -7.13 13.12 26.56
C GLY A 292 -8.45 12.92 25.83
N TYR A 293 -8.88 11.69 25.49
CA TYR A 293 -10.21 11.44 24.91
C TYR A 293 -10.92 10.16 25.38
N GLY A 294 -10.28 9.34 26.22
CA GLY A 294 -10.91 8.16 26.85
C GLY A 294 -11.13 6.98 25.89
N PRO A 295 -11.80 5.91 26.37
CA PRO A 295 -12.05 4.71 25.58
C PRO A 295 -12.79 5.00 24.28
N VAL A 296 -12.32 4.40 23.19
CA VAL A 296 -12.84 4.63 21.84
C VAL A 296 -13.79 3.50 21.44
N PRO A 297 -15.06 3.78 21.12
CA PRO A 297 -15.95 2.78 20.53
C PRO A 297 -15.35 2.19 19.25
N TRP A 298 -15.31 0.86 19.14
CA TRP A 298 -14.67 0.19 18.01
C TRP A 298 -15.66 -0.04 16.88
N SER A 299 -15.64 0.88 15.91
CA SER A 299 -16.34 0.78 14.63
C SER A 299 -15.33 0.45 13.54
N PHE A 300 -15.26 -0.80 13.12
CA PHE A 300 -14.27 -1.27 12.17
C PHE A 300 -14.76 -1.16 10.74
N GLN A 301 -13.85 -0.83 9.83
CA GLN A 301 -14.12 -0.77 8.40
C GLN A 301 -14.49 -2.16 7.84
N GLN A 302 -15.38 -2.22 6.85
CA GLN A 302 -15.77 -3.44 6.13
C GLN A 302 -15.41 -3.40 4.64
N LYS A 303 -14.52 -2.48 4.23
CA LYS A 303 -13.98 -2.43 2.87
C LYS A 303 -13.04 -3.61 2.61
N PHE A 304 -12.18 -3.91 3.58
CA PHE A 304 -11.32 -5.08 3.61
C PHE A 304 -11.80 -6.01 4.72
N THR A 305 -12.17 -7.25 4.38
CA THR A 305 -12.82 -8.19 5.31
C THR A 305 -11.93 -9.39 5.69
N ALA A 306 -10.71 -9.44 5.16
CA ALA A 306 -9.75 -10.51 5.42
C ALA A 306 -8.32 -10.05 5.11
N ASN A 307 -7.32 -10.77 5.66
CA ASN A 307 -5.89 -10.56 5.40
C ASN A 307 -5.50 -10.70 3.92
N ASN A 308 -6.31 -11.40 3.11
CA ASN A 308 -6.12 -11.56 1.68
C ASN A 308 -7.04 -10.65 0.84
N SER A 309 -7.66 -9.63 1.44
CA SER A 309 -8.42 -8.63 0.67
C SER A 309 -7.46 -7.77 -0.15
N PRO A 310 -7.52 -7.77 -1.49
CA PRO A 310 -6.57 -7.04 -2.33
C PRO A 310 -6.72 -5.52 -2.19
N ILE A 311 -5.63 -4.79 -2.40
CA ILE A 311 -5.63 -3.31 -2.36
C ILE A 311 -5.57 -2.79 -3.80
N ARG A 312 -6.54 -1.96 -4.18
CA ARG A 312 -6.60 -1.37 -5.53
C ARG A 312 -5.51 -0.30 -5.67
N VAL A 313 -4.78 -0.32 -6.78
CA VAL A 313 -3.76 0.70 -7.13
C VAL A 313 -4.18 1.57 -8.31
N SER A 314 -5.13 1.12 -9.12
CA SER A 314 -5.80 1.94 -10.14
C SER A 314 -7.14 1.34 -10.54
N THR A 315 -8.11 2.20 -10.85
CA THR A 315 -9.43 1.76 -11.30
C THR A 315 -9.97 2.66 -12.41
N GLY A 316 -10.87 2.14 -13.24
CA GLY A 316 -11.63 2.97 -14.20
C GLY A 316 -12.47 4.05 -13.51
N ARG A 317 -12.95 3.78 -12.29
CA ARG A 317 -13.69 4.76 -11.47
C ARG A 317 -12.82 5.94 -11.07
N GLU A 318 -11.56 5.69 -10.68
CA GLU A 318 -10.56 6.74 -10.45
C GLU A 318 -10.33 7.58 -11.72
N MET A 319 -10.26 6.94 -12.90
CA MET A 319 -10.03 7.65 -14.16
C MET A 319 -11.16 8.63 -14.50
N VAL A 320 -12.41 8.29 -14.15
CA VAL A 320 -13.53 9.23 -14.27
C VAL A 320 -13.37 10.42 -13.33
N LEU A 321 -12.88 10.22 -12.09
CA LEU A 321 -12.60 11.31 -11.16
C LEU A 321 -11.43 12.19 -11.61
N ILE A 322 -10.40 11.64 -12.27
CA ILE A 322 -9.33 12.44 -12.90
C ILE A 322 -9.91 13.34 -14.00
N ARG A 323 -10.82 12.81 -14.83
CA ARG A 323 -11.50 13.61 -15.86
C ARG A 323 -12.38 14.70 -15.25
N ALA A 324 -13.08 14.41 -14.15
CA ALA A 324 -13.86 15.41 -13.42
C ALA A 324 -12.96 16.51 -12.85
N GLU A 325 -11.80 16.15 -12.30
CA GLU A 325 -10.80 17.11 -11.81
C GLU A 325 -10.25 17.99 -12.93
N ALA A 326 -9.95 17.43 -14.11
CA ALA A 326 -9.53 18.20 -15.27
C ALA A 326 -10.59 19.24 -15.70
N LEU A 327 -11.88 18.86 -15.68
CA LEU A 327 -12.99 19.77 -15.99
C LEU A 327 -13.09 20.91 -14.98
N LEU A 328 -12.86 20.63 -13.69
CA LEU A 328 -12.84 21.68 -12.66
C LEU A 328 -11.66 22.64 -12.83
N ASN A 329 -10.47 22.14 -13.18
CA ASN A 329 -9.34 23.02 -13.53
C ASN A 329 -9.65 23.92 -14.74
N ALA A 330 -10.45 23.43 -15.69
CA ALA A 330 -10.92 24.19 -16.85
C ALA A 330 -12.14 25.09 -16.56
N GLY A 331 -12.62 25.17 -15.31
CA GLY A 331 -13.78 25.98 -14.95
C GLY A 331 -15.15 25.36 -15.25
N ASN A 332 -15.19 24.15 -15.85
CA ASN A 332 -16.43 23.47 -16.23
C ASN A 332 -16.96 22.60 -15.08
N PHE A 333 -17.55 23.25 -14.07
CA PHE A 333 -18.03 22.53 -12.90
C PHE A 333 -19.27 21.68 -13.20
N GLN A 334 -20.14 22.08 -14.13
CA GLN A 334 -21.30 21.28 -14.52
C GLN A 334 -20.89 19.95 -15.12
N GLY A 335 -19.93 19.96 -16.05
CA GLY A 335 -19.39 18.74 -16.64
C GLY A 335 -18.69 17.84 -15.62
N ALA A 336 -17.97 18.43 -14.67
CA ALA A 336 -17.37 17.68 -13.57
C ALA A 336 -18.43 16.99 -12.70
N MET A 337 -19.49 17.72 -12.33
CA MET A 337 -20.60 17.16 -11.54
C MET A 337 -21.35 16.06 -12.28
N THR A 338 -21.48 16.13 -13.62
CA THR A 338 -22.02 15.02 -14.42
C THR A 338 -21.20 13.74 -14.25
N LEU A 339 -19.86 13.82 -14.32
CA LEU A 339 -18.99 12.66 -14.15
C LEU A 339 -19.02 12.11 -12.72
N ILE A 340 -18.96 13.00 -11.72
CA ILE A 340 -19.02 12.64 -10.30
C ILE A 340 -20.34 11.92 -9.98
N ASN A 341 -21.47 12.50 -10.38
CA ASN A 341 -22.78 11.92 -10.11
C ASN A 341 -23.01 10.63 -10.91
N GLY A 342 -22.47 10.52 -12.12
CA GLY A 342 -22.54 9.29 -12.91
C GLY A 342 -21.86 8.09 -12.24
N LEU A 343 -20.80 8.29 -11.44
CA LEU A 343 -20.19 7.23 -10.63
C LEU A 343 -21.01 6.88 -9.38
N ARG A 344 -21.67 7.89 -8.82
CA ARG A 344 -22.34 7.82 -7.53
C ARG A 344 -23.70 7.18 -7.63
N THR A 345 -24.54 7.66 -8.54
CA THR A 345 -25.96 7.26 -8.63
C THR A 345 -26.17 5.85 -9.18
N VAL A 346 -25.12 5.19 -9.69
CA VAL A 346 -25.17 3.77 -10.08
C VAL A 346 -24.98 2.82 -8.90
N LEU A 347 -24.54 3.32 -7.74
CA LEU A 347 -24.36 2.53 -6.54
C LEU A 347 -25.63 2.49 -5.73
N ALA A 348 -26.00 1.30 -5.26
CA ALA A 348 -27.10 1.12 -4.33
C ALA A 348 -26.63 1.26 -2.87
N SER A 349 -27.37 2.04 -2.09
CA SER A 349 -27.23 2.13 -0.64
C SER A 349 -27.45 0.77 0.01
N ARG A 350 -26.56 0.38 0.93
CA ARG A 350 -26.69 -0.87 1.71
C ARG A 350 -27.84 -0.84 2.72
N THR A 351 -28.35 0.34 3.07
CA THR A 351 -29.42 0.49 4.07
C THR A 351 -30.81 0.59 3.44
N THR A 352 -30.92 1.22 2.27
CA THR A 352 -32.21 1.44 1.59
C THR A 352 -32.38 0.67 0.29
N ASN A 353 -31.30 0.08 -0.23
CA ASN A 353 -31.24 -0.54 -1.57
C ASN A 353 -31.65 0.40 -2.73
N GLN A 354 -31.61 1.72 -2.50
CA GLN A 354 -31.87 2.73 -3.51
C GLN A 354 -30.55 3.32 -4.06
N PRO A 355 -30.54 3.86 -5.29
CA PRO A 355 -29.44 4.66 -5.79
C PRO A 355 -28.98 5.74 -4.80
N LEU A 356 -27.66 5.92 -4.65
CA LEU A 356 -27.14 7.03 -3.87
C LEU A 356 -27.57 8.36 -4.49
N ALA A 357 -28.02 9.29 -3.65
CA ALA A 357 -28.43 10.62 -4.10
C ALA A 357 -27.28 11.38 -4.78
N PRO A 358 -27.55 12.12 -5.88
CA PRO A 358 -26.53 12.94 -6.53
C PRO A 358 -26.09 14.10 -5.63
N TRP A 359 -24.85 14.52 -5.80
CA TRP A 359 -24.34 15.76 -5.24
C TRP A 359 -24.85 16.97 -6.04
N THR A 360 -25.16 18.05 -5.34
CA THR A 360 -25.63 19.31 -5.95
C THR A 360 -24.66 20.43 -5.59
N ALA A 361 -23.96 20.96 -6.60
CA ALA A 361 -23.03 22.09 -6.46
C ALA A 361 -23.67 23.34 -7.06
N ALA A 362 -23.67 24.47 -6.32
CA ALA A 362 -24.18 25.73 -6.84
C ALA A 362 -23.09 26.51 -7.63
N ASN A 363 -21.82 26.23 -7.35
CA ASN A 363 -20.69 26.91 -7.95
C ASN A 363 -19.45 25.98 -8.01
N ILE A 364 -18.35 26.49 -8.57
CA ILE A 364 -17.11 25.74 -8.74
C ILE A 364 -16.44 25.34 -7.41
N THR A 365 -16.55 26.16 -6.36
CA THR A 365 -16.00 25.86 -5.03
C THR A 365 -16.74 24.68 -4.38
N ASP A 366 -18.06 24.64 -4.53
CA ASP A 366 -18.88 23.50 -4.08
C ASP A 366 -18.50 22.24 -4.86
N ALA A 367 -18.35 22.34 -6.19
CA ALA A 367 -17.98 21.21 -7.03
C ALA A 367 -16.60 20.65 -6.70
N TRP A 368 -15.62 21.50 -6.38
CA TRP A 368 -14.34 21.07 -5.83
C TRP A 368 -14.49 20.35 -4.49
N THR A 369 -15.35 20.85 -3.60
CA THR A 369 -15.67 20.16 -2.32
C THR A 369 -16.21 18.74 -2.59
N PHE A 370 -17.14 18.59 -3.53
CA PHE A 370 -17.69 17.29 -3.89
C PHE A 370 -16.69 16.37 -4.61
N LEU A 371 -15.78 16.90 -5.44
CA LEU A 371 -14.69 16.09 -5.99
C LEU A 371 -13.79 15.57 -4.87
N LYS A 372 -13.35 16.46 -3.96
CA LYS A 372 -12.49 16.10 -2.83
C LYS A 372 -13.18 15.01 -1.99
N ARG A 373 -14.48 15.15 -1.74
CA ARG A 373 -15.29 14.13 -1.05
C ARG A 373 -15.36 12.81 -1.81
N GLU A 374 -15.78 12.84 -3.08
CA GLU A 374 -16.00 11.62 -3.87
C GLU A 374 -14.70 10.83 -4.09
N ARG A 375 -13.55 11.51 -4.27
CA ARG A 375 -12.24 10.85 -4.27
C ARG A 375 -11.91 10.21 -2.93
N GLY A 376 -12.22 10.89 -1.83
CA GLY A 376 -12.05 10.34 -0.47
C GLY A 376 -12.89 9.08 -0.22
N ILE A 377 -14.11 9.02 -0.77
CA ILE A 377 -14.98 7.84 -0.70
C ILE A 377 -14.48 6.72 -1.62
N GLU A 378 -14.22 7.05 -2.89
CA GLU A 378 -13.87 6.06 -3.90
C GLU A 378 -12.52 5.40 -3.60
N LEU A 379 -11.56 6.14 -3.04
CA LEU A 379 -10.19 5.69 -2.77
C LEU A 379 -9.93 5.42 -1.27
N TYR A 380 -10.99 5.32 -0.47
CA TYR A 380 -10.92 5.19 1.00
C TYR A 380 -9.94 4.11 1.46
N LEU A 381 -8.99 4.45 2.34
CA LEU A 381 -7.97 3.53 2.89
C LEU A 381 -7.01 2.90 1.86
N GLU A 382 -6.89 3.42 0.64
CA GLU A 382 -5.99 2.87 -0.39
C GLU A 382 -4.65 3.63 -0.48
N GLY A 383 -4.30 4.43 0.53
CA GLY A 383 -3.04 5.20 0.56
C GLY A 383 -2.98 6.35 -0.44
N ARG A 384 -4.14 6.83 -0.89
CA ARG A 384 -4.26 7.89 -1.92
C ARG A 384 -4.60 9.26 -1.34
N ARG A 385 -5.31 9.27 -0.20
CA ARG A 385 -5.92 10.48 0.37
C ARG A 385 -4.88 11.52 0.81
N LEU A 386 -3.78 11.07 1.41
CA LEU A 386 -2.71 11.95 1.89
C LEU A 386 -2.10 12.76 0.73
N GLY A 387 -1.74 12.08 -0.35
CA GLY A 387 -1.19 12.71 -1.55
C GLY A 387 -2.18 13.69 -2.22
N ASP A 388 -3.46 13.32 -2.32
CA ASP A 388 -4.50 14.21 -2.82
C ASP A 388 -4.58 15.50 -2.00
N ILE A 389 -4.61 15.40 -0.67
CA ILE A 389 -4.65 16.54 0.25
C ILE A 389 -3.43 17.43 0.05
N ARG A 390 -2.22 16.85 0.00
CA ARG A 390 -0.98 17.59 -0.23
C ARG A 390 -1.03 18.38 -1.53
N ARG A 391 -1.38 17.71 -2.63
CA ARG A 391 -1.43 18.33 -3.96
C ARG A 391 -2.44 19.46 -4.03
N TRP A 392 -3.62 19.30 -3.41
CA TRP A 392 -4.62 20.36 -3.38
C TRP A 392 -4.20 21.54 -2.52
N ASP A 393 -3.50 21.29 -1.41
CA ASP A 393 -2.96 22.33 -0.56
C ASP A 393 -1.87 23.15 -1.28
N GLU A 394 -0.90 22.48 -1.88
CA GLU A 394 0.19 23.10 -2.66
C GLU A 394 -0.34 23.94 -3.82
N ASN A 395 -1.39 23.46 -4.49
CA ASN A 395 -2.04 24.17 -5.60
C ASN A 395 -3.10 25.17 -5.14
N LYS A 396 -3.33 25.35 -3.83
CA LYS A 396 -4.38 26.22 -3.27
C LYS A 396 -5.76 25.93 -3.89
N THR A 397 -6.05 24.66 -4.14
CA THR A 397 -7.27 24.21 -4.81
C THR A 397 -8.51 24.55 -3.96
N PRO A 398 -9.53 25.21 -4.52
CA PRO A 398 -10.77 25.59 -3.80
C PRO A 398 -11.52 24.42 -3.17
N GLY A 399 -12.53 24.74 -2.38
CA GLY A 399 -13.40 23.76 -1.72
C GLY A 399 -12.80 23.20 -0.43
N VAL A 400 -13.66 22.74 0.47
CA VAL A 400 -13.27 22.28 1.80
C VAL A 400 -12.98 20.78 1.82
N LEU A 401 -12.19 20.34 2.80
CA LEU A 401 -12.03 18.93 3.13
C LEU A 401 -13.04 18.56 4.22
N ASP A 402 -13.56 17.33 4.16
CA ASP A 402 -14.40 16.75 5.21
C ASP A 402 -13.59 16.30 6.44
N TRP A 403 -12.74 17.20 6.95
CA TRP A 403 -11.89 16.93 8.10
C TRP A 403 -12.65 17.13 9.41
N PRO A 404 -12.73 16.11 10.28
CA PRO A 404 -13.24 16.27 11.63
C PRO A 404 -12.28 17.11 12.48
N ASN A 405 -12.83 17.88 13.43
CA ASN A 405 -12.06 18.71 14.35
C ASN A 405 -11.56 17.88 15.54
N PHE A 406 -10.55 17.05 15.32
CA PHE A 406 -9.94 16.25 16.39
C PHE A 406 -9.20 17.12 17.41
N GLU A 407 -8.72 18.28 16.98
CA GLU A 407 -8.06 19.27 17.81
C GLU A 407 -8.96 19.81 18.92
N ALA A 408 -10.29 19.80 18.76
CA ALA A 408 -11.23 20.10 19.83
C ALA A 408 -11.35 18.97 20.87
N LEU A 409 -11.03 17.72 20.49
CA LEU A 409 -11.23 16.54 21.34
C LEU A 409 -10.10 16.33 22.36
N SER A 410 -8.85 16.58 21.98
CA SER A 410 -7.70 16.32 22.85
C SER A 410 -6.49 17.21 22.52
N SER A 411 -5.67 17.50 23.54
CA SER A 411 -4.37 18.17 23.35
C SER A 411 -3.41 17.36 22.50
N LEU A 412 -3.56 16.03 22.45
CA LEU A 412 -2.75 15.15 21.61
C LEU A 412 -2.75 15.63 20.15
N PHE A 413 -3.93 15.90 19.60
CA PHE A 413 -4.10 16.33 18.20
C PHE A 413 -3.61 17.77 17.98
N ARG A 414 -3.76 18.65 18.99
CA ARG A 414 -3.23 20.02 18.93
C ARG A 414 -1.69 20.04 18.90
N SER A 415 -1.06 19.17 19.68
CA SER A 415 0.40 19.07 19.74
C SER A 415 1.00 18.29 18.57
N ASN A 416 0.20 17.53 17.82
CA ASN A 416 0.64 16.69 16.71
C ASN A 416 -0.27 16.95 15.49
N PRO A 417 -0.15 18.12 14.85
CA PRO A 417 -0.97 18.45 13.70
C PRO A 417 -0.73 17.47 12.53
N PRO A 418 -1.72 17.25 11.66
CA PRO A 418 -1.57 16.36 10.51
C PRO A 418 -0.45 16.75 9.55
N SER A 419 0.48 15.83 9.28
CA SER A 419 1.42 15.96 8.16
C SER A 419 0.71 15.71 6.83
N LYS A 420 1.29 16.21 5.74
CA LYS A 420 0.77 16.02 4.37
C LYS A 420 1.62 15.05 3.52
N CYS A 421 2.75 14.61 4.04
CA CYS A 421 3.60 13.58 3.44
C CYS A 421 4.50 12.96 4.50
N PHE A 422 5.01 11.77 4.18
CA PHE A 422 6.03 11.09 4.96
C PHE A 422 7.40 11.75 4.71
N PRO A 423 8.15 12.13 5.76
CA PRO A 423 9.52 12.60 5.59
C PRO A 423 10.44 11.46 5.13
N ILE A 424 11.64 11.82 4.67
CA ILE A 424 12.72 10.83 4.49
C ILE A 424 13.08 10.26 5.86
N PRO A 425 13.21 8.93 6.00
CA PRO A 425 13.61 8.31 7.26
C PRO A 425 15.00 8.75 7.75
N ASP A 426 15.16 8.88 9.07
CA ASP A 426 16.44 9.28 9.70
C ASP A 426 17.58 8.35 9.31
N ASN A 427 17.33 7.04 9.19
CA ASN A 427 18.36 6.08 8.79
C ASN A 427 18.91 6.36 7.38
N GLU A 428 18.10 6.85 6.44
CA GLU A 428 18.58 7.25 5.13
C GLU A 428 19.44 8.51 5.24
N ILE A 429 18.96 9.52 5.99
CA ILE A 429 19.67 10.79 6.21
C ILE A 429 21.04 10.56 6.87
N GLU A 430 21.11 9.63 7.83
CA GLU A 430 22.31 9.35 8.61
C GLU A 430 23.33 8.48 7.86
N THR A 431 22.87 7.63 6.92
CA THR A 431 23.76 6.66 6.25
C THR A 431 24.11 7.02 4.82
N ASN A 432 23.31 7.84 4.15
CA ASN A 432 23.57 8.30 2.80
C ASN A 432 24.47 9.56 2.84
N VAL A 433 25.70 9.41 2.34
CA VAL A 433 26.72 10.46 2.32
C VAL A 433 26.39 11.68 1.45
N ASN A 434 25.32 11.62 0.66
CA ASN A 434 24.88 12.69 -0.25
C ASN A 434 23.75 13.56 0.32
N PHE A 435 23.44 13.45 1.61
CA PHE A 435 22.44 14.26 2.30
C PHE A 435 22.94 15.61 2.82
#